data_AF-A0A259DNK0-F1
#
_entry.id   AF-A0A259DNK0-F1
#
_cell.length_a   1.000
_cell.length_b   1.000
_cell.length_c   1.000
_cell.angle_alpha   90.00
_cell.angle_beta   90.00
_cell.angle_gamma   90.00
#
_symmetry.space_group_name_H-M   'P 1'
#
loop_
_entity.id
_entity.type
_entity.pdbx_description
1 polymer ?
#
loop_
_entity_poly.entity_id
_entity_poly.type
_entity_poly.pdbx_seq_one_letter_code
_entity_poly.pdbx_strand_id
1 'polypeptide(L)'
;MGSGQFAPCFEKVLIGLGVGEKKSALLPPEESFGERKEELIQWVTLGALKEGRDDDVEFNPGDVIEFNAPGGAQYAGVLQSINEEGAWFDFNHPLAGRPVTFEAEIVAIL
;
A
#
# COMPACT_ATOMS: atom_id res chain seq x y z
N MET A 1 -21.22 0.27 3.24
CA MET A 1 -20.74 0.96 2.01
C MET A 1 -20.84 2.46 2.24
N GLY A 2 -19.94 3.25 1.69
CA GLY A 2 -19.94 4.71 1.81
C GLY A 2 -19.31 5.27 3.10
N SER A 3 -18.71 4.42 3.94
CA SER A 3 -17.98 4.84 5.16
C SER A 3 -16.48 5.06 4.93
N GLY A 4 -16.00 4.87 3.69
CA GLY A 4 -14.59 4.98 3.34
C GLY A 4 -13.71 3.81 3.79
N GLN A 5 -14.30 2.74 4.36
CA GLN A 5 -13.53 1.55 4.76
C GLN A 5 -13.15 0.64 3.57
N PHE A 6 -13.88 0.74 2.46
CA PHE A 6 -13.53 0.07 1.21
C PHE A 6 -13.05 1.12 0.20
N ALA A 7 -12.05 0.75 -0.59
CA ALA A 7 -11.69 1.53 -1.76
C ALA A 7 -12.92 1.62 -2.69
N PRO A 8 -13.19 2.78 -3.31
CA PRO A 8 -14.37 2.98 -4.15
C PRO A 8 -14.55 1.93 -5.26
N CYS A 9 -13.45 1.36 -5.75
CA CYS A 9 -13.47 0.29 -6.75
C CYS A 9 -14.06 -1.02 -6.24
N PHE A 10 -13.77 -1.41 -5.00
CA PHE A 10 -14.37 -2.59 -4.40
C PHE A 10 -15.86 -2.34 -4.13
N GLU A 11 -16.24 -1.16 -3.66
CA GLU A 11 -17.66 -0.82 -3.47
C GLU A 11 -18.45 -0.94 -4.78
N LYS A 12 -17.90 -0.47 -5.92
CA LYS A 12 -18.54 -0.63 -7.24
C LYS A 12 -18.80 -2.09 -7.62
N VAL A 13 -17.93 -3.03 -7.23
CA VAL A 13 -18.15 -4.45 -7.52
C VAL A 13 -19.34 -4.98 -6.72
N LEU A 14 -19.48 -4.53 -5.47
CA LEU A 14 -20.49 -4.99 -4.52
C LEU A 14 -21.86 -4.31 -4.70
N ILE A 15 -21.91 -3.11 -5.27
CA ILE A 15 -23.17 -2.40 -5.51
C ILE A 15 -24.10 -3.24 -6.39
N GLY A 16 -25.34 -3.40 -5.91
CA GLY A 16 -26.40 -4.15 -6.61
C GLY A 16 -26.40 -5.65 -6.34
N LEU A 17 -25.47 -6.18 -5.55
CA LEU A 17 -25.49 -7.58 -5.14
C LEU A 17 -26.52 -7.84 -4.03
N GLY A 18 -27.26 -8.95 -4.17
CA GLY A 18 -28.15 -9.47 -3.14
C GLY A 18 -27.44 -10.34 -2.10
N VAL A 19 -28.11 -10.61 -0.98
CA VAL A 19 -27.62 -11.57 0.04
C VAL A 19 -27.48 -12.96 -0.57
N GLY A 20 -26.33 -13.60 -0.34
CA GLY A 20 -25.95 -14.90 -0.89
C GLY A 20 -25.32 -14.85 -2.29
N GLU A 21 -25.25 -13.68 -2.92
CA GLU A 21 -24.62 -13.54 -4.23
C GLU A 21 -23.09 -13.44 -4.13
N LYS A 22 -22.43 -14.11 -5.07
CA LYS A 22 -20.98 -14.06 -5.27
C LYS A 22 -20.64 -13.31 -6.54
N LYS A 23 -19.59 -12.49 -6.48
CA LYS A 23 -19.05 -11.81 -7.65
C LYS A 23 -17.53 -11.77 -7.59
N SER A 24 -16.93 -12.03 -8.75
CA SER A 24 -15.50 -11.89 -8.97
C SER A 24 -15.30 -10.84 -10.07
N ALA A 25 -14.38 -9.91 -9.83
CA ALA A 25 -14.03 -8.86 -10.78
C ALA A 25 -12.51 -8.70 -10.83
N LEU A 26 -11.96 -8.65 -12.04
CA LEU A 26 -10.57 -8.26 -12.26
C LEU A 26 -10.50 -6.74 -12.29
N LEU A 27 -9.79 -6.15 -11.34
CA LEU A 27 -9.58 -4.71 -11.26
C LEU A 27 -8.19 -4.38 -11.80
N PRO A 28 -8.09 -3.53 -12.85
CA PRO A 28 -6.80 -3.06 -13.31
C PRO A 28 -6.10 -2.22 -12.22
N PRO A 29 -4.78 -2.01 -12.30
CA PRO A 29 -4.04 -1.19 -11.33
C PRO A 29 -4.66 0.19 -11.14
N GLU A 30 -5.03 0.86 -12.23
CA GLU A 30 -5.65 2.19 -12.26
C GLU A 30 -6.93 2.29 -11.42
N GLU A 31 -7.71 1.20 -11.37
CA GLU A 31 -8.96 1.16 -10.61
C GLU A 31 -8.76 0.59 -9.20
N SER A 32 -7.68 -0.14 -8.91
CA SER A 32 -7.46 -0.79 -7.61
C SER A 32 -6.58 0.02 -6.67
N PHE A 33 -5.28 -0.26 -6.68
CA PHE A 33 -4.28 0.39 -5.80
C PHE A 33 -3.46 1.46 -6.52
N GLY A 34 -3.87 1.84 -7.73
CA GLY A 34 -3.17 2.76 -8.60
C GLY A 34 -2.01 2.11 -9.34
N GLU A 35 -1.44 2.87 -10.26
CA GLU A 35 -0.15 2.54 -10.87
C GLU A 35 0.99 2.76 -9.87
N ARG A 36 2.09 2.03 -10.07
CA ARG A 36 3.34 2.31 -9.36
C ARG A 36 3.86 3.67 -9.84
N LYS A 37 4.05 4.60 -8.91
CA LYS A 37 4.54 5.95 -9.18
C LYS A 37 6.01 6.05 -8.81
N GLU A 38 6.84 6.45 -9.78
CA GLU A 38 8.27 6.71 -9.54
C GLU A 38 8.47 7.88 -8.56
N GLU A 39 7.52 8.81 -8.49
CA GLU A 39 7.50 9.93 -7.55
C GLU A 39 7.38 9.49 -6.07
N LEU A 40 6.88 8.28 -5.84
CA LEU A 40 6.81 7.67 -4.51
C LEU A 40 8.09 6.90 -4.17
N ILE A 41 9.07 6.86 -5.07
CA ILE A 41 10.42 6.39 -4.77
C ILE A 41 11.20 7.59 -4.24
N GLN A 42 11.48 7.61 -2.95
CA GLN A 42 12.10 8.75 -2.30
C GLN A 42 13.45 8.39 -1.69
N TRP A 43 14.34 9.37 -1.72
CA TRP A 43 15.63 9.29 -1.05
C TRP A 43 15.49 9.70 0.41
N VAL A 44 15.98 8.84 1.31
CA VAL A 44 16.04 9.09 2.74
C VAL A 44 17.51 9.09 3.14
N THR A 45 17.96 10.16 3.80
CA THR A 45 19.35 10.25 4.26
C THR A 45 19.61 9.24 5.38
N LEU A 46 20.87 8.79 5.51
CA LEU A 46 21.22 7.83 6.56
C LEU A 46 20.90 8.37 7.96
N GLY A 47 21.06 9.67 8.18
CA GLY A 47 20.71 10.34 9.44
C GLY A 47 19.22 10.23 9.77
N ALA A 48 18.33 10.48 8.81
CA ALA A 48 16.88 10.32 9.00
C ALA A 48 16.47 8.85 9.15
N LEU A 49 17.18 7.94 8.48
CA LEU A 49 16.90 6.50 8.57
C LEU A 49 17.26 5.93 9.95
N LYS A 50 18.35 6.42 10.56
CA LYS A 50 18.80 6.04 11.89
C LYS A 50 18.10 6.81 13.02
N GLU A 51 17.39 7.89 12.69
CA GLU A 51 16.67 8.69 13.68
C GLU A 51 15.61 7.83 14.40
N GLY A 52 15.81 7.61 15.70
CA GLY A 52 14.93 6.78 16.53
C GLY A 52 15.12 5.27 16.39
N ARG A 53 16.22 4.80 15.77
CA ARG A 53 16.61 3.39 15.69
C ARG A 53 17.97 3.17 16.36
N ASP A 54 18.23 1.95 16.81
CA ASP A 54 19.54 1.56 17.30
C ASP A 54 20.59 1.59 16.17
N ASP A 55 21.82 1.98 16.50
CA ASP A 55 22.92 2.09 15.53
C ASP A 55 23.30 0.75 14.86
N ASP A 56 22.94 -0.37 15.49
CA ASP A 56 23.21 -1.74 15.04
C ASP A 56 22.15 -2.29 14.07
N VAL A 57 21.15 -1.50 13.67
CA VAL A 57 20.16 -1.94 12.68
C VAL A 57 20.81 -2.03 11.30
N GLU A 58 21.00 -3.25 10.82
CA GLU A 58 21.36 -3.53 9.44
C GLU A 58 20.14 -3.40 8.53
N PHE A 59 20.27 -2.61 7.46
CA PHE A 59 19.24 -2.43 6.46
C PHE A 59 19.61 -3.18 5.17
N ASN A 60 18.73 -4.06 4.72
CA ASN A 60 18.92 -4.85 3.53
C ASN A 60 17.89 -4.45 2.44
N PRO A 61 18.30 -4.38 1.16
CA PRO A 61 17.35 -4.24 0.06
C PRO A 61 16.23 -5.29 0.13
N GLY A 62 14.98 -4.82 0.13
CA GLY A 62 13.78 -5.62 0.33
C GLY A 62 13.13 -5.45 1.70
N ASP A 63 13.83 -4.87 2.67
CA ASP A 63 13.28 -4.63 4.01
C ASP A 63 12.11 -3.64 3.95
N VAL A 64 11.05 -3.94 4.70
CA VAL A 64 9.88 -3.09 4.85
C VAL A 64 10.07 -2.24 6.10
N ILE A 65 10.06 -0.93 5.91
CA ILE A 65 10.29 0.04 6.97
C ILE A 65 9.06 0.91 7.14
N GLU A 66 8.56 0.99 8.37
CA GLU A 66 7.44 1.88 8.71
C GLU A 66 7.95 3.29 9.04
N PHE A 67 7.24 4.28 8.50
CA PHE A 67 7.48 5.70 8.70
C PHE A 67 6.19 6.37 9.15
N ASN A 68 6.32 7.40 9.98
CA ASN A 68 5.18 8.15 10.50
C ASN A 68 4.94 9.38 9.62
N ALA A 69 3.72 9.51 9.08
CA ALA A 69 3.30 10.67 8.32
C ALA A 69 2.91 11.85 9.23
N PRO A 70 3.07 13.10 8.73
CA PRO A 70 2.44 14.26 9.34
C PRO A 70 0.91 14.07 9.32
N GLY A 71 0.31 13.81 10.49
CA GLY A 71 -1.12 13.50 10.62
C GLY A 71 -1.43 12.18 11.34
N GLY A 72 -0.41 11.41 11.75
CA GLY A 72 -0.59 10.20 12.55
C GLY A 72 -0.89 8.93 11.75
N ALA A 73 -0.93 9.02 10.42
CA ALA A 73 -0.94 7.85 9.55
C ALA A 73 0.47 7.24 9.48
N GLN A 74 0.56 5.91 9.43
CA GLN A 74 1.81 5.21 9.17
C GLN A 74 1.84 4.74 7.73
N TYR A 75 2.99 4.90 7.06
CA TYR A 75 3.23 4.32 5.74
C TYR A 75 4.44 3.40 5.78
N ALA A 76 4.35 2.30 5.04
CA ALA A 76 5.44 1.36 4.87
C ALA A 76 6.18 1.69 3.56
N GLY A 77 7.51 1.78 3.62
CA GLY A 77 8.39 1.90 2.47
C GLY A 77 9.29 0.68 2.35
N VAL A 78 9.45 0.17 1.13
CA VAL A 78 10.35 -0.95 0.83
C VAL A 78 11.72 -0.40 0.44
N LEU A 79 12.78 -0.80 1.16
CA LEU A 79 14.14 -0.41 0.82
C LEU A 79 14.56 -1.01 -0.53
N GLN A 80 14.85 -0.15 -1.51
CA GLN A 80 15.32 -0.59 -2.83
C GLN A 80 16.84 -0.71 -2.88
N SER A 81 17.54 0.26 -2.30
CA SER A 81 19.01 0.27 -2.23
C SER A 81 19.48 1.21 -1.12
N ILE A 82 20.65 0.93 -0.55
CA ILE A 82 21.29 1.73 0.49
C ILE A 82 22.78 1.91 0.17
N ASN A 83 23.33 3.07 0.50
CA ASN A 83 24.75 3.40 0.43
C ASN A 83 25.18 4.19 1.67
N GLU A 84 26.41 4.70 1.68
CA GLU A 84 26.98 5.44 2.82
C GLU A 84 26.28 6.78 3.11
N GLU A 85 25.62 7.38 2.12
CA GLU A 85 24.94 8.67 2.24
C GLU A 85 23.46 8.54 2.62
N GLY A 86 22.81 7.44 2.20
CA GLY A 86 21.38 7.22 2.41
C GLY A 86 20.82 6.04 1.64
N ALA A 87 19.50 6.02 1.48
CA ALA A 87 18.74 4.90 0.95
C ALA A 87 17.55 5.34 0.09
N TRP A 88 17.27 4.57 -0.97
CA TRP A 88 16.07 4.71 -1.78
C TRP A 88 14.96 3.83 -1.24
N PHE A 89 13.82 4.43 -0.91
CA PHE A 89 12.62 3.74 -0.46
C PHE A 89 11.51 3.83 -1.50
N ASP A 90 10.82 2.72 -1.70
CA ASP A 90 9.59 2.67 -2.49
C ASP A 90 8.38 2.70 -1.55
N PHE A 91 7.63 3.82 -1.58
CA PHE A 91 6.40 4.02 -0.82
C PHE A 91 5.12 3.65 -1.57
N ASN A 92 5.24 3.00 -2.73
CA ASN A 92 4.09 2.50 -3.44
C ASN A 92 3.36 1.43 -2.61
N HIS A 93 2.03 1.38 -2.78
CA HIS A 93 1.25 0.29 -2.20
C HIS A 93 1.79 -1.06 -2.70
N PRO A 94 1.89 -2.12 -1.87
CA PRO A 94 2.44 -3.41 -2.29
C PRO A 94 1.76 -4.05 -3.52
N LEU A 95 0.52 -3.65 -3.78
CA LEU A 95 -0.30 -4.09 -4.91
C LEU A 95 -0.39 -3.05 -6.05
N ALA A 96 0.29 -1.90 -5.94
CA ALA A 96 0.31 -0.89 -6.99
C ALA A 96 0.95 -1.44 -8.28
N GLY A 97 0.40 -1.06 -9.43
CA GLY A 97 0.85 -1.53 -10.74
C GLY A 97 0.51 -3.00 -11.05
N ARG A 98 -0.18 -3.72 -10.15
CA ARG A 98 -0.60 -5.11 -10.37
C ARG A 98 -2.12 -5.20 -10.50
N PRO A 99 -2.67 -5.93 -11.48
CA PRO A 99 -4.09 -6.19 -11.53
C PRO A 99 -4.48 -7.09 -10.35
N VAL A 100 -5.61 -6.79 -9.72
CA VAL A 100 -6.11 -7.50 -8.54
C VAL A 100 -7.44 -8.15 -8.88
N THR A 101 -7.54 -9.47 -8.68
CA THR A 101 -8.83 -10.16 -8.72
C THR A 101 -9.51 -10.02 -7.36
N PHE A 102 -10.64 -9.33 -7.33
CA PHE A 102 -11.45 -9.18 -6.13
C PHE A 102 -12.66 -10.12 -6.22
N GLU A 103 -12.76 -11.04 -5.27
CA GLU A 103 -13.91 -11.93 -5.11
C GLU A 103 -14.60 -11.63 -3.78
N ALA A 104 -15.93 -11.50 -3.83
CA ALA A 104 -16.73 -11.24 -2.66
C ALA A 104 -18.06 -11.97 -2.70
N GLU A 105 -18.54 -12.32 -1.50
CA GLU A 105 -19.84 -12.91 -1.22
C GLU A 105 -20.58 -12.02 -0.23
N ILE A 106 -21.82 -11.66 -0.54
CA ILE A 106 -22.65 -10.91 0.41
C ILE A 106 -23.25 -11.88 1.42
N VAL A 107 -22.67 -11.94 2.61
CA VAL A 107 -23.17 -12.81 3.68
C VAL A 107 -24.47 -12.27 4.30
N ALA A 108 -24.57 -10.94 4.47
CA ALA A 108 -25.76 -10.27 4.98
C ALA A 108 -25.75 -8.78 4.60
N ILE A 109 -26.94 -8.17 4.53
CA ILE A 109 -27.15 -6.73 4.43
C ILE A 109 -27.93 -6.32 5.68
N LEU A 110 -27.41 -5.35 6.43
CA LEU A 110 -27.98 -4.85 7.68
C LEU A 110 -28.61 -3.47 7.48
#